data_AF-A0A2S9I2L3-F1
#
_entry.id   AF-A0A2S9I2L3-F1
#
_cell.length_a   1.000
_cell.length_b   1.000
_cell.length_c   1.000
_cell.angle_alpha   90.00
_cell.angle_beta   90.00
_cell.angle_gamma   90.00
#
_symmetry.space_group_name_H-M   'P 1'
#
loop_
_entity.id
_entity.type
_entity.pdbx_description
1 polymer ?
#
loop_
_entity_poly.entity_id
_entity_poly.type
_entity_poly.pdbx_seq_one_letter_code
_entity_poly.pdbx_strand_id
1 'polypeptide(L)'
;MYIAGIMSGTSLDGIDVALVHVEGNGVDSKVELIHFTTVPFCKDIKNEILQALSIDTSNVQLICSLNFKLGLCFANAVEEVCKKADLSLEQLDLIGSHGQTIYHQPKQEGNSISSTLQIGEPAVIAYETNTTVISNFRTMDMAAGGQGAPLVPYSEVILYRHQTKNRLLQNTGGIGNVTVVPSHLSDKSVIAFDTGPGNMVIDDVCQRLFQLPYDQNGRIAKQGVVVDEILTYCMNHPFLKMNPPKSTGREQFGEEFVSELLKRFEKHGKENLLTTVTMFTASSIVHHYKEFILPYYEIDEVILGGGGSYNRTLVEMIRNGLKEEKCAIFIQEDIGYSSEAKEAIAFAILANETHHRNPSNVPSATGAKQSVVLGNITFPPIR
;
A
#
# COMPACT_ATOMS: atom_id res chain seq x y z
N MET A 1 15.22 16.20 -10.62
CA MET A 1 14.93 16.74 -9.27
C MET A 1 15.17 15.65 -8.26
N TYR A 2 15.86 15.93 -7.16
CA TYR A 2 15.96 15.02 -6.02
C TYR A 2 14.77 15.27 -5.09
N ILE A 3 14.02 14.21 -4.82
CA ILE A 3 12.76 14.29 -4.05
C ILE A 3 12.78 13.21 -2.98
N ALA A 4 12.51 13.59 -1.72
CA ALA A 4 12.31 12.64 -0.64
C ALA A 4 10.80 12.39 -0.45
N GLY A 5 10.35 11.16 -0.66
CA GLY A 5 8.98 10.75 -0.36
C GLY A 5 8.90 10.10 1.02
N ILE A 6 7.96 10.55 1.85
CA ILE A 6 7.74 10.07 3.21
C ILE A 6 6.40 9.34 3.27
N MET A 7 6.42 8.10 3.76
CA MET A 7 5.24 7.32 4.09
C MET A 7 5.29 6.82 5.53
N SER A 8 4.15 6.89 6.23
CA SER A 8 3.97 6.26 7.54
C SER A 8 2.69 5.43 7.50
N GLY A 9 2.87 4.12 7.37
CA GLY A 9 1.79 3.13 7.26
C GLY A 9 0.98 2.97 8.55
N THR A 10 -0.18 2.34 8.43
CA THR A 10 -1.05 2.01 9.57
C THR A 10 -0.49 0.89 10.45
N SER A 11 0.56 0.19 10.01
CA SER A 11 1.26 -0.80 10.84
C SER A 11 2.08 -0.16 11.97
N LEU A 12 2.39 1.14 11.87
CA LEU A 12 3.16 1.90 12.86
C LEU A 12 4.54 1.26 13.13
N ASP A 13 5.14 0.66 12.11
CA ASP A 13 6.47 0.03 12.19
C ASP A 13 7.59 1.07 12.11
N GLY A 14 7.37 2.18 11.40
CA GLY A 14 8.30 3.27 11.27
C GLY A 14 7.89 4.30 10.22
N ILE A 15 8.87 5.10 9.84
CA ILE A 15 8.79 6.17 8.85
C ILE A 15 9.61 5.71 7.65
N ASP A 16 8.94 5.39 6.56
CA ASP A 16 9.56 5.00 5.31
C ASP A 16 9.90 6.25 4.51
N VAL A 17 11.18 6.39 4.13
CA VAL A 17 11.65 7.50 3.32
C VAL A 17 12.41 6.98 2.11
N ALA A 18 11.94 7.35 0.92
CA ALA A 18 12.60 7.08 -0.35
C ALA A 18 13.16 8.39 -0.91
N LEU A 19 14.48 8.45 -1.08
CA LEU A 19 15.13 9.49 -1.86
C LEU A 19 15.20 9.03 -3.31
N VAL A 20 14.55 9.76 -4.19
CA VAL A 20 14.50 9.46 -5.62
C VAL A 20 15.05 10.61 -6.46
N HIS A 21 15.62 10.26 -7.60
CA HIS A 21 15.88 11.20 -8.68
C HIS A 21 14.76 11.08 -9.72
N VAL A 22 14.09 12.19 -10.01
CA VAL A 22 13.00 12.25 -10.98
C VAL A 22 13.41 13.12 -12.17
N GLU A 23 13.31 12.58 -13.37
CA GLU A 23 13.45 13.31 -14.63
C GLU A 23 12.09 13.48 -15.30
N GLY A 24 11.72 14.73 -15.63
CA GLY A 24 10.43 15.04 -16.25
C GLY A 24 9.27 15.16 -15.25
N ASN A 25 8.06 15.19 -15.79
CA ASN A 25 6.80 15.20 -15.05
C ASN A 25 5.71 14.51 -15.89
N GLY A 26 4.62 14.10 -15.24
CA GLY A 26 3.54 13.37 -15.87
C GLY A 26 3.88 11.88 -16.03
N VAL A 27 3.06 11.19 -16.85
CA VAL A 27 3.12 9.73 -17.00
C VAL A 27 4.42 9.19 -17.63
N ASP A 28 5.19 10.06 -18.30
CA ASP A 28 6.45 9.71 -18.94
C ASP A 28 7.68 10.03 -18.06
N SER A 29 7.46 10.39 -16.79
CA SER A 29 8.54 10.65 -15.83
C SER A 29 9.43 9.42 -15.65
N LYS A 30 10.74 9.65 -15.53
CA LYS A 30 11.68 8.60 -15.12
C LYS A 30 12.01 8.76 -13.66
N VAL A 31 11.95 7.65 -12.92
CA VAL A 31 12.15 7.64 -11.47
C VAL A 31 13.24 6.63 -11.13
N GLU A 32 14.28 7.10 -10.48
CA GLU A 32 15.38 6.29 -9.97
C GLU A 32 15.41 6.36 -8.45
N LEU A 33 15.38 5.21 -7.77
CA LEU A 33 15.57 5.13 -6.33
C LEU A 33 17.05 5.27 -5.99
N ILE A 34 17.43 6.34 -5.32
CA ILE A 34 18.80 6.60 -4.88
C ILE A 34 19.07 5.89 -3.54
N HIS A 35 18.14 6.06 -2.59
CA HIS A 35 18.24 5.40 -1.30
C HIS A 35 16.87 5.24 -0.64
N PHE A 36 16.73 4.21 0.18
CA PHE A 36 15.53 3.95 0.98
C PHE A 36 15.93 3.65 2.42
N THR A 37 15.18 4.18 3.39
CA THR A 37 15.36 3.86 4.80
C THR A 37 14.01 3.82 5.50
N THR A 38 13.89 2.92 6.48
CA THR A 38 12.79 2.93 7.46
C THR A 38 13.36 3.35 8.80
N VAL A 39 12.84 4.46 9.35
CA VAL A 39 13.23 4.95 10.68
C VAL A 39 12.16 4.53 11.69
N PRO A 40 12.46 3.65 12.65
CA PRO A 40 11.45 3.14 13.57
C PRO A 40 10.94 4.25 14.50
N PHE A 41 9.64 4.24 14.79
CA PHE A 41 9.10 5.11 15.83
C PHE A 41 9.66 4.71 17.19
N CYS A 42 10.04 5.71 17.99
CA CYS A 42 10.28 5.45 19.40
C CYS A 42 8.97 5.04 20.09
N LYS A 43 9.08 4.28 21.18
CA LYS A 43 7.94 3.69 21.87
C LYS A 43 6.90 4.73 22.30
N ASP A 44 7.34 5.90 22.75
CA ASP A 44 6.44 6.95 23.24
C ASP A 44 5.62 7.57 22.10
N ILE A 45 6.26 7.88 20.96
CA ILE A 45 5.56 8.37 19.77
C ILE A 45 4.57 7.34 19.25
N LYS A 46 4.98 6.06 19.19
CA LYS A 46 4.06 4.97 18.79
C LYS A 46 2.83 4.89 19.70
N ASN A 47 3.02 5.00 21.01
CA ASN A 47 1.92 5.00 21.98
C ASN A 47 1.00 6.23 21.82
N GLU A 48 1.57 7.42 21.59
CA GLU A 48 0.79 8.63 21.33
C GLU A 48 -0.03 8.51 20.03
N ILE A 49 0.54 7.93 18.96
CA ILE A 49 -0.21 7.65 17.73
C ILE A 49 -1.38 6.69 18.04
N LEU A 50 -1.13 5.59 18.75
CA LEU A 50 -2.18 4.64 19.12
C LEU A 50 -3.30 5.30 19.94
N GLN A 51 -2.94 6.18 20.88
CA GLN A 51 -3.92 6.96 21.65
C GLN A 51 -4.72 7.91 20.77
N ALA A 52 -4.07 8.57 19.79
CA ALA A 52 -4.69 9.51 18.88
C ALA A 52 -5.64 8.84 17.87
N LEU A 53 -5.39 7.58 17.51
CA LEU A 53 -6.25 6.76 16.63
C LEU A 53 -7.55 6.31 17.31
N SER A 54 -7.57 6.23 18.65
CA SER A 54 -8.72 5.74 19.41
C SER A 54 -9.74 6.85 19.68
N ILE A 55 -11.01 6.58 19.35
CA ILE A 55 -12.12 7.51 19.61
C ILE A 55 -12.27 7.80 21.11
N ASP A 56 -11.98 6.82 21.97
CA ASP A 56 -12.19 6.93 23.42
C ASP A 56 -11.06 7.69 24.13
N THR A 57 -9.83 7.62 23.60
CA THR A 57 -8.63 8.18 24.27
C THR A 57 -8.06 9.40 23.58
N SER A 58 -8.44 9.65 22.32
CA SER A 58 -7.94 10.79 21.56
C SER A 58 -8.56 12.11 22.03
N ASN A 59 -7.81 13.20 21.87
CA ASN A 59 -8.30 14.55 22.12
C ASN A 59 -7.54 15.58 21.29
N VAL A 60 -8.09 16.80 21.20
CA VAL A 60 -7.54 17.88 20.37
C VAL A 60 -6.13 18.28 20.79
N GLN A 61 -5.84 18.31 22.10
CA GLN A 61 -4.51 18.67 22.61
C GLN A 61 -3.44 17.64 22.19
N LEU A 62 -3.77 16.34 22.29
CA LEU A 62 -2.91 15.25 21.86
C LEU A 62 -2.63 15.35 20.36
N ILE A 63 -3.66 15.45 19.52
CA ILE A 63 -3.51 15.55 18.06
C ILE A 63 -2.67 16.78 17.68
N CYS A 64 -2.92 17.93 18.32
CA CYS A 64 -2.17 19.17 18.09
C CYS A 64 -0.67 19.01 18.41
N SER A 65 -0.34 18.45 19.58
CA SER A 65 1.05 18.21 19.97
C SER A 65 1.72 17.16 19.09
N LEU A 66 1.01 16.06 18.80
CA LEU A 66 1.53 14.97 17.99
C LEU A 66 1.79 15.40 16.54
N ASN A 67 1.00 16.33 15.99
CA ASN A 67 1.22 16.89 14.65
C ASN A 67 2.63 17.50 14.52
N PHE A 68 3.06 18.29 15.50
CA PHE A 68 4.41 18.89 15.51
C PHE A 68 5.50 17.86 15.81
N LYS A 69 5.26 16.95 16.77
CA LYS A 69 6.21 15.87 17.09
C LYS A 69 6.51 15.00 15.87
N LEU A 70 5.48 14.61 15.12
CA LEU A 70 5.65 13.85 13.88
C LEU A 70 6.35 14.66 12.79
N GLY A 71 6.10 15.97 12.69
CA GLY A 71 6.84 16.85 11.79
C GLY A 71 8.36 16.78 12.03
N LEU A 72 8.79 16.81 13.31
CA LEU A 72 10.20 16.64 13.68
C LEU A 72 10.73 15.25 13.36
N CYS A 73 9.95 14.19 13.66
CA CYS A 73 10.36 12.82 13.33
C CYS A 73 10.54 12.62 11.82
N PHE A 74 9.64 13.19 11.01
CA PHE A 74 9.69 13.13 9.55
C PHE A 74 10.87 13.93 8.99
N ALA A 75 11.16 15.12 9.53
CA ALA A 75 12.35 15.89 9.16
C ALA A 75 13.64 15.10 9.43
N ASN A 76 13.77 14.54 10.64
CA ASN A 76 14.93 13.71 11.01
C ASN A 76 15.08 12.49 10.10
N ALA A 77 13.98 11.86 9.68
CA ALA A 77 14.03 10.72 8.77
C ALA A 77 14.49 11.11 7.35
N VAL A 78 14.13 12.31 6.88
CA VAL A 78 14.66 12.88 5.62
C VAL A 78 16.15 13.16 5.74
N GLU A 79 16.59 13.78 6.83
CA GLU A 79 18.02 13.98 7.09
C GLU A 79 18.80 12.67 7.10
N GLU A 80 18.23 11.61 7.70
CA GLU A 80 18.85 10.29 7.74
C GLU A 80 18.99 9.67 6.34
N VAL A 81 17.94 9.71 5.51
CA VAL A 81 18.01 9.15 4.14
C VAL A 81 19.02 9.91 3.28
N CYS A 82 19.04 11.25 3.36
CA CYS A 82 19.97 12.12 2.64
C CYS A 82 21.42 11.83 3.07
N LYS A 83 21.67 11.74 4.38
CA LYS A 83 22.98 11.40 4.92
C LYS A 83 23.47 10.03 4.47
N LYS A 84 22.60 9.00 4.45
CA LYS A 84 22.97 7.66 3.96
C LYS A 84 23.21 7.62 2.45
N ALA A 85 22.58 8.52 1.70
CA ALA A 85 22.78 8.68 0.27
C ALA A 85 23.97 9.59 -0.09
N ASP A 86 24.68 10.16 0.89
CA ASP A 86 25.71 11.18 0.69
C ASP A 86 25.21 12.39 -0.14
N LEU A 87 23.95 12.78 0.08
CA LEU A 87 23.29 13.91 -0.58
C LEU A 87 23.02 15.01 0.44
N SER A 88 23.46 16.23 0.17
CA SER A 88 23.24 17.37 1.07
C SER A 88 21.79 17.86 0.99
N LEU A 89 21.23 18.36 2.09
CA LEU A 89 19.85 18.87 2.10
C LEU A 89 19.65 20.03 1.12
N GLU A 90 20.70 20.81 0.82
CA GLU A 90 20.64 21.89 -0.17
C GLU A 90 20.44 21.39 -1.60
N GLN A 91 20.72 20.11 -1.88
CA GLN A 91 20.46 19.46 -3.17
C GLN A 91 19.05 18.86 -3.25
N LEU A 92 18.31 18.80 -2.13
CA LEU A 92 16.97 18.26 -2.09
C LEU A 92 15.98 19.31 -2.59
N ASP A 93 15.31 19.02 -3.71
CA ASP A 93 14.40 19.98 -4.34
C ASP A 93 13.04 20.00 -3.65
N LEU A 94 12.50 18.82 -3.30
CA LEU A 94 11.16 18.65 -2.76
C LEU A 94 11.11 17.52 -1.71
N ILE A 95 10.14 17.64 -0.81
CA ILE A 95 9.72 16.56 0.08
C ILE A 95 8.24 16.27 -0.18
N GLY A 96 7.88 15.03 -0.49
CA GLY A 96 6.51 14.56 -0.56
C GLY A 96 6.10 13.84 0.71
N SER A 97 5.33 14.45 1.60
CA SER A 97 4.95 13.88 2.89
C SER A 97 3.49 13.45 2.93
N HIS A 98 3.23 12.13 2.96
CA HIS A 98 1.89 11.63 3.27
C HIS A 98 1.42 12.05 4.66
N GLY A 99 2.35 12.01 5.62
CA GLY A 99 2.07 12.13 7.04
C GLY A 99 1.61 10.80 7.68
N GLN A 100 1.08 10.89 8.89
CA GLN A 100 0.44 9.79 9.60
C GLN A 100 -1.08 9.98 9.55
N THR A 101 -1.81 9.01 9.00
CA THR A 101 -3.28 9.02 9.07
C THR A 101 -3.73 8.86 10.52
N ILE A 102 -4.55 9.79 11.01
CA ILE A 102 -5.22 9.73 12.32
C ILE A 102 -6.66 9.25 12.15
N TYR A 103 -7.34 9.74 11.12
CA TYR A 103 -8.70 9.31 10.83
C TYR A 103 -8.97 9.37 9.34
N HIS A 104 -9.70 8.39 8.83
CA HIS A 104 -10.08 8.33 7.42
C HIS A 104 -11.53 7.85 7.32
N GLN A 105 -12.40 8.73 6.86
CA GLN A 105 -13.83 8.49 6.78
C GLN A 105 -14.30 8.84 5.35
N PRO A 106 -14.16 7.93 4.38
CA PRO A 106 -14.46 8.22 2.98
C PRO A 106 -15.97 8.30 2.69
N LYS A 107 -16.80 7.76 3.58
CA LYS A 107 -18.27 7.77 3.46
C LYS A 107 -18.90 8.62 4.56
N GLN A 108 -20.09 9.12 4.29
CA GLN A 108 -20.92 9.76 5.30
C GLN A 108 -21.48 8.69 6.24
N GLU A 109 -21.27 8.85 7.54
CA GLU A 109 -21.78 7.96 8.58
C GLU A 109 -22.51 8.78 9.64
N GLY A 110 -23.82 8.53 9.81
CA GLY A 110 -24.66 9.35 10.67
C GLY A 110 -24.63 10.83 10.27
N ASN A 111 -24.20 11.68 11.21
CA ASN A 111 -24.08 13.13 11.01
C ASN A 111 -22.69 13.58 10.53
N SER A 112 -21.73 12.66 10.36
CA SER A 112 -20.35 12.97 9.99
C SER A 112 -20.19 13.10 8.48
N ILE A 113 -19.47 14.11 8.01
CA ILE A 113 -19.15 14.28 6.59
C ILE A 113 -17.93 13.45 6.17
N SER A 114 -17.89 13.04 4.90
CA SER A 114 -16.69 12.43 4.31
C SER A 114 -15.47 13.33 4.53
N SER A 115 -14.44 12.80 5.18
CA SER A 115 -13.27 13.56 5.61
C SER A 115 -12.08 12.66 5.91
N THR A 116 -10.88 13.24 5.94
CA THR A 116 -9.66 12.55 6.34
C THR A 116 -8.69 13.50 7.01
N LEU A 117 -7.88 12.96 7.92
CA LEU A 117 -6.87 13.70 8.66
C LEU A 117 -5.55 12.93 8.66
N GLN A 118 -4.55 13.53 8.04
CA GLN A 118 -3.14 13.16 8.17
C GLN A 118 -2.44 14.26 8.97
N ILE A 119 -1.57 13.86 9.90
CA ILE A 119 -0.75 14.79 10.70
C ILE A 119 0.74 14.53 10.49
N GLY A 120 1.56 15.48 10.91
CA GLY A 120 2.98 15.59 10.57
C GLY A 120 3.23 16.92 9.92
N GLU A 121 3.43 17.94 10.75
CA GLU A 121 3.34 19.35 10.34
C GLU A 121 4.33 19.69 9.21
N PRO A 122 3.85 19.99 7.98
CA PRO A 122 4.72 20.32 6.86
C PRO A 122 5.55 21.58 7.10
N ALA A 123 5.06 22.54 7.89
CA ALA A 123 5.85 23.72 8.24
C ALA A 123 7.07 23.39 9.10
N VAL A 124 6.96 22.41 10.00
CA VAL A 124 8.09 21.91 10.79
C VAL A 124 9.08 21.20 9.87
N ILE A 125 8.61 20.32 8.99
CA ILE A 125 9.48 19.61 8.03
C ILE A 125 10.24 20.62 7.16
N ALA A 126 9.54 21.60 6.59
CA ALA A 126 10.14 22.62 5.73
C ALA A 126 11.13 23.51 6.48
N TYR A 127 10.85 23.83 7.74
CA TYR A 127 11.73 24.64 8.58
C TYR A 127 13.03 23.90 8.92
N GLU A 128 12.95 22.66 9.38
CA GLU A 128 14.12 21.87 9.77
C GLU A 128 15.00 21.52 8.56
N THR A 129 14.39 21.06 7.47
CA THR A 129 15.11 20.60 6.26
C THR A 129 15.48 21.70 5.27
N ASN A 130 14.99 22.93 5.49
CA ASN A 130 15.11 24.05 4.54
C ASN A 130 14.67 23.69 3.10
N THR A 131 13.70 22.79 2.96
CA THR A 131 13.22 22.24 1.68
C THR A 131 11.73 22.50 1.51
N THR A 132 11.26 22.65 0.27
CA THR A 132 9.81 22.78 -0.01
C THR A 132 9.10 21.45 0.23
N VAL A 133 8.02 21.48 1.01
CA VAL A 133 7.24 20.29 1.38
C VAL A 133 5.90 20.30 0.67
N ILE A 134 5.54 19.17 0.08
CA ILE A 134 4.24 18.90 -0.50
C ILE A 134 3.58 17.83 0.35
N SER A 135 2.41 18.12 0.92
CA SER A 135 1.73 17.25 1.88
C SER A 135 0.23 17.16 1.63
N ASN A 136 -0.50 16.43 2.47
CA ASN A 136 -1.98 16.45 2.50
C ASN A 136 -2.66 15.97 1.19
N PHE A 137 -2.07 14.97 0.52
CA PHE A 137 -2.47 14.50 -0.80
C PHE A 137 -3.91 13.99 -0.92
N ARG A 138 -4.53 13.49 0.16
CA ARG A 138 -5.86 12.86 0.10
C ARG A 138 -7.02 13.83 -0.05
N THR A 139 -6.88 15.03 0.51
CA THR A 139 -8.01 15.94 0.72
C THR A 139 -8.62 16.48 -0.57
N MET A 140 -7.80 16.78 -1.59
CA MET A 140 -8.32 17.26 -2.87
C MET A 140 -9.11 16.20 -3.63
N ASP A 141 -8.68 14.93 -3.57
CA ASP A 141 -9.42 13.82 -4.16
C ASP A 141 -10.81 13.67 -3.50
N MET A 142 -10.87 13.76 -2.16
CA MET A 142 -12.14 13.73 -1.44
C MET A 142 -13.03 14.93 -1.77
N ALA A 143 -12.45 16.13 -1.90
CA ALA A 143 -13.18 17.32 -2.35
C ALA A 143 -13.75 17.16 -3.77
N ALA A 144 -13.07 16.40 -4.64
CA ALA A 144 -13.54 16.02 -5.97
C ALA A 144 -14.58 14.88 -5.95
N GLY A 145 -15.00 14.42 -4.77
CA GLY A 145 -15.99 13.36 -4.58
C GLY A 145 -15.40 11.95 -4.52
N GLY A 146 -14.07 11.81 -4.50
CA GLY A 146 -13.39 10.54 -4.33
C GLY A 146 -13.30 10.10 -2.88
N GLN A 147 -12.68 8.94 -2.66
CA GLN A 147 -12.47 8.38 -1.33
C GLN A 147 -11.16 8.84 -0.68
N GLY A 148 -10.27 9.55 -1.38
CA GLY A 148 -8.94 9.91 -0.88
C GLY A 148 -7.95 8.74 -0.82
N ALA A 149 -8.32 7.59 -1.38
CA ALA A 149 -7.54 6.37 -1.43
C ALA A 149 -8.10 5.41 -2.50
N PRO A 150 -7.29 4.49 -3.05
CA PRO A 150 -5.82 4.49 -3.00
C PRO A 150 -5.24 5.55 -3.94
N LEU A 151 -4.13 6.19 -3.55
CA LEU A 151 -3.43 7.21 -4.37
C LEU A 151 -2.23 6.64 -5.15
N VAL A 152 -1.75 5.46 -4.74
CA VAL A 152 -0.62 4.75 -5.36
C VAL A 152 -0.82 4.39 -6.85
N PRO A 153 -2.04 4.11 -7.37
CA PRO A 153 -2.21 3.70 -8.76
C PRO A 153 -1.61 4.66 -9.81
N TYR A 154 -1.58 5.97 -9.57
CA TYR A 154 -0.94 6.90 -10.50
C TYR A 154 0.58 6.66 -10.59
N SER A 155 1.24 6.52 -9.43
CA SER A 155 2.68 6.20 -9.39
C SER A 155 2.98 4.83 -10.02
N GLU A 156 2.06 3.88 -9.92
CA GLU A 156 2.20 2.58 -10.56
C GLU A 156 2.19 2.66 -12.08
N VAL A 157 1.40 3.57 -12.65
CA VAL A 157 1.43 3.82 -14.09
C VAL A 157 2.81 4.35 -14.50
N ILE A 158 3.39 5.30 -13.76
CA ILE A 158 4.73 5.82 -14.08
C ILE A 158 5.81 4.74 -13.94
N LEU A 159 5.78 3.96 -12.86
CA LEU A 159 6.83 3.00 -12.55
C LEU A 159 6.75 1.72 -13.39
N TYR A 160 5.53 1.23 -13.67
CA TYR A 160 5.36 -0.10 -14.23
C TYR A 160 4.79 -0.11 -15.64
N ARG A 161 4.32 1.01 -16.21
CA ARG A 161 3.83 0.98 -17.58
C ARG A 161 4.95 0.62 -18.55
N HIS A 162 4.72 -0.41 -19.35
CA HIS A 162 5.68 -0.89 -20.33
C HIS A 162 5.25 -0.49 -21.74
N GLN A 163 6.21 -0.35 -22.65
CA GLN A 163 5.92 0.05 -24.03
C GLN A 163 4.99 -0.96 -24.73
N THR A 164 5.19 -2.25 -24.48
CA THR A 164 4.48 -3.34 -25.18
C THR A 164 3.80 -4.36 -24.28
N LYS A 165 4.01 -4.33 -22.96
CA LYS A 165 3.57 -5.40 -22.05
C LYS A 165 2.48 -4.90 -21.11
N ASN A 166 1.39 -5.64 -21.02
CA ASN A 166 0.34 -5.41 -20.03
C ASN A 166 0.72 -6.14 -18.74
N ARG A 167 0.60 -5.44 -17.60
CA ARG A 167 1.09 -5.92 -16.31
C ARG A 167 -0.03 -6.01 -15.28
N LEU A 168 0.05 -7.03 -14.42
CA LEU A 168 -0.67 -7.06 -13.15
C LEU A 168 0.28 -6.71 -12.03
N LEU A 169 -0.10 -5.74 -11.20
CA LEU A 169 0.59 -5.43 -9.96
C LEU A 169 -0.25 -5.98 -8.81
N GLN A 170 0.19 -7.08 -8.22
CA GLN A 170 -0.47 -7.67 -7.07
C GLN A 170 0.20 -7.19 -5.80
N ASN A 171 -0.45 -6.35 -5.01
CA ASN A 171 -0.03 -6.13 -3.64
C ASN A 171 -0.62 -7.22 -2.75
N THR A 172 0.21 -7.84 -1.91
CA THR A 172 -0.21 -8.81 -0.89
C THR A 172 0.16 -8.28 0.49
N GLY A 173 -0.55 -7.24 0.92
CA GLY A 173 -0.50 -6.71 2.29
C GLY A 173 -1.43 -7.50 3.21
N GLY A 174 -2.11 -6.83 4.16
CA GLY A 174 -3.17 -7.48 4.94
C GLY A 174 -4.32 -7.98 4.04
N ILE A 175 -4.77 -7.13 3.12
CA ILE A 175 -5.66 -7.45 2.00
C ILE A 175 -4.83 -7.54 0.71
N GLY A 176 -5.21 -8.46 -0.16
CA GLY A 176 -4.68 -8.54 -1.51
C GLY A 176 -5.43 -7.58 -2.44
N ASN A 177 -4.70 -6.80 -3.23
CA ASN A 177 -5.28 -5.98 -4.29
C ASN A 177 -4.46 -6.06 -5.57
N VAL A 178 -5.15 -5.89 -6.70
CA VAL A 178 -4.53 -5.93 -8.03
C VAL A 178 -4.79 -4.63 -8.77
N THR A 179 -3.76 -4.11 -9.41
CA THR A 179 -3.86 -3.07 -10.44
C THR A 179 -3.50 -3.69 -11.79
N VAL A 180 -4.38 -3.55 -12.79
CA VAL A 180 -4.05 -3.83 -14.18
C VAL A 180 -3.45 -2.58 -14.79
N VAL A 181 -2.21 -2.67 -15.26
CA VAL A 181 -1.48 -1.59 -15.93
C VAL A 181 -1.34 -1.93 -17.42
N PRO A 182 -2.19 -1.38 -18.30
CA PRO A 182 -2.09 -1.58 -19.73
C PRO A 182 -0.83 -0.92 -20.31
N SER A 183 -0.25 -1.53 -21.35
CA SER A 183 0.90 -0.97 -22.07
C SER A 183 0.58 0.37 -22.74
N HIS A 184 1.62 1.04 -23.26
CA HIS A 184 1.42 2.25 -24.09
C HIS A 184 0.65 1.97 -25.38
N LEU A 185 0.67 0.75 -25.89
CA LEU A 185 -0.06 0.34 -27.10
C LEU A 185 -1.51 -0.09 -26.84
N SER A 186 -1.91 -0.20 -25.58
CA SER A 186 -3.24 -0.68 -25.20
C SER A 186 -4.22 0.48 -25.08
N ASP A 187 -5.39 0.35 -25.71
CA ASP A 187 -6.52 1.27 -25.55
C ASP A 187 -7.34 1.00 -24.27
N LYS A 188 -6.92 0.03 -23.46
CA LYS A 188 -7.62 -0.34 -22.23
C LYS A 188 -7.31 0.66 -21.10
N SER A 189 -8.26 0.81 -20.19
CA SER A 189 -8.08 1.59 -18.97
C SER A 189 -7.44 0.76 -17.86
N VAL A 190 -6.73 1.46 -16.96
CA VAL A 190 -6.32 0.92 -15.66
C VAL A 190 -7.56 0.54 -14.86
N ILE A 191 -7.55 -0.67 -14.30
CA ILE A 191 -8.56 -1.12 -13.34
C ILE A 191 -7.85 -1.61 -12.07
N ALA A 192 -8.48 -1.41 -10.93
CA ALA A 192 -7.97 -1.90 -9.65
C ALA A 192 -9.12 -2.37 -8.76
N PHE A 193 -8.88 -3.42 -7.98
CA PHE A 193 -9.84 -3.93 -6.99
C PHE A 193 -9.16 -4.88 -6.00
N ASP A 194 -9.84 -5.16 -4.89
CA ASP A 194 -9.35 -6.12 -3.90
C ASP A 194 -9.64 -7.56 -4.33
N THR A 195 -8.61 -8.41 -4.25
CA THR A 195 -8.67 -9.84 -4.58
C THR A 195 -9.01 -10.71 -3.37
N GLY A 196 -9.26 -10.13 -2.18
CA GLY A 196 -9.61 -10.85 -0.95
C GLY A 196 -8.50 -10.75 0.11
N PRO A 197 -8.38 -11.73 1.03
CA PRO A 197 -7.34 -11.67 2.05
C PRO A 197 -5.94 -11.74 1.42
N GLY A 198 -5.01 -10.99 2.00
CA GLY A 198 -3.57 -11.15 1.77
C GLY A 198 -2.96 -11.95 2.91
N ASN A 199 -2.13 -11.31 3.72
CA ASN A 199 -1.48 -11.89 4.89
C ASN A 199 -2.35 -11.88 6.15
N MET A 200 -3.40 -11.05 6.26
CA MET A 200 -4.07 -10.85 7.56
C MET A 200 -4.63 -12.15 8.16
N VAL A 201 -5.18 -13.04 7.31
CA VAL A 201 -5.71 -14.34 7.74
C VAL A 201 -4.55 -15.29 8.09
N ILE A 202 -3.48 -15.27 7.29
CA ILE A 202 -2.28 -16.09 7.49
C ILE A 202 -1.62 -15.72 8.82
N ASP A 203 -1.43 -14.43 9.06
CA ASP A 203 -0.79 -13.86 10.25
C ASP A 203 -1.60 -14.15 11.51
N ASP A 204 -2.93 -13.98 11.48
CA ASP A 204 -3.79 -14.27 12.63
C ASP A 204 -3.82 -15.78 12.96
N VAL A 205 -3.87 -16.65 11.95
CA VAL A 205 -3.73 -18.10 12.17
C VAL A 205 -2.34 -18.45 12.72
N CYS A 206 -1.28 -17.81 12.22
CA CYS A 206 0.08 -18.00 12.72
C CYS A 206 0.19 -17.60 14.20
N GLN A 207 -0.36 -16.44 14.56
CA GLN A 207 -0.35 -15.91 15.90
C GLN A 207 -1.12 -16.81 16.88
N ARG A 208 -2.32 -17.27 16.50
CA ARG A 208 -3.16 -18.12 17.37
C ARG A 208 -2.62 -19.53 17.55
N LEU A 209 -2.10 -20.15 16.48
CA LEU A 209 -1.71 -21.57 16.51
C LEU A 209 -0.24 -21.80 16.86
N PHE A 210 0.63 -20.85 16.50
CA PHE A 210 2.09 -20.96 16.61
C PHE A 210 2.74 -19.86 17.45
N GLN A 211 1.99 -18.86 17.92
CA GLN A 211 2.50 -17.72 18.70
C GLN A 211 3.59 -16.91 17.96
N LEU A 212 3.50 -16.87 16.63
CA LEU A 212 4.38 -16.11 15.77
C LEU A 212 3.59 -15.03 15.04
N PRO A 213 4.17 -13.84 14.83
CA PRO A 213 3.46 -12.72 14.21
C PRO A 213 3.09 -12.97 12.75
N TYR A 214 3.87 -13.79 12.03
CA TYR A 214 3.64 -14.19 10.64
C TYR A 214 4.45 -15.45 10.29
N ASP A 215 4.09 -16.12 9.18
CA ASP A 215 4.84 -17.28 8.67
C ASP A 215 6.06 -16.85 7.86
N GLN A 216 7.21 -16.78 8.52
CA GLN A 216 8.45 -16.31 7.91
C GLN A 216 8.87 -17.16 6.71
N ASN A 217 8.90 -16.54 5.52
CA ASN A 217 9.16 -17.18 4.21
C ASN A 217 8.18 -18.30 3.84
N GLY A 218 7.03 -18.43 4.51
CA GLY A 218 6.08 -19.53 4.27
C GLY A 218 6.56 -20.90 4.77
N ARG A 219 7.49 -20.94 5.74
CA ARG A 219 8.16 -22.18 6.17
C ARG A 219 7.23 -23.16 6.86
N ILE A 220 6.23 -22.67 7.59
CA ILE A 220 5.27 -23.51 8.30
C ILE A 220 4.18 -23.98 7.32
N ALA A 221 3.67 -23.07 6.48
CA ALA A 221 2.73 -23.41 5.41
C ALA A 221 3.30 -24.42 4.40
N LYS A 222 4.64 -24.53 4.28
CA LYS A 222 5.28 -25.55 3.44
C LYS A 222 5.19 -26.97 4.03
N GLN A 223 5.00 -27.10 5.34
CA GLN A 223 5.06 -28.39 6.05
C GLN A 223 3.73 -29.11 6.09
N GLY A 224 2.61 -28.39 5.97
CA GLY A 224 1.29 -28.98 5.97
C GLY A 224 0.83 -29.41 4.58
N VAL A 225 -0.39 -29.92 4.54
CA VAL A 225 -1.11 -30.23 3.30
C VAL A 225 -2.36 -29.37 3.20
N VAL A 226 -2.72 -29.00 1.98
CA VAL A 226 -3.98 -28.30 1.70
C VAL A 226 -5.13 -29.25 2.01
N VAL A 227 -6.10 -28.77 2.78
CA VAL A 227 -7.31 -29.51 3.15
C VAL A 227 -8.49 -29.01 2.32
N ASP A 228 -8.97 -29.83 1.39
CA ASP A 228 -9.97 -29.43 0.40
C ASP A 228 -11.28 -28.91 1.02
N GLU A 229 -11.76 -29.50 2.12
CA GLU A 229 -12.99 -29.02 2.77
C GLU A 229 -12.85 -27.61 3.37
N ILE A 230 -11.64 -27.24 3.82
CA ILE A 230 -11.36 -25.91 4.36
C ILE A 230 -11.20 -24.92 3.21
N LEU A 231 -10.45 -25.29 2.17
CA LEU A 231 -10.27 -24.43 1.00
C LEU A 231 -11.61 -24.16 0.31
N THR A 232 -12.46 -25.18 0.19
CA THR A 232 -13.81 -25.05 -0.39
C THR A 232 -14.69 -24.13 0.45
N TYR A 233 -14.60 -24.21 1.78
CA TYR A 233 -15.29 -23.28 2.67
C TYR A 233 -14.86 -21.83 2.41
N CYS A 234 -13.55 -21.57 2.40
CA CYS A 234 -13.01 -20.22 2.18
C CYS A 234 -13.35 -19.68 0.77
N MET A 235 -13.21 -20.51 -0.27
CA MET A 235 -13.51 -20.14 -1.66
C MET A 235 -15.00 -19.98 -1.96
N ASN A 236 -15.89 -20.34 -1.03
CA ASN A 236 -17.32 -20.06 -1.13
C ASN A 236 -17.73 -18.72 -0.52
N HIS A 237 -16.79 -17.95 0.03
CA HIS A 237 -17.07 -16.65 0.62
C HIS A 237 -17.73 -15.70 -0.42
N PRO A 238 -18.85 -15.01 -0.08
CA PRO A 238 -19.62 -14.20 -1.04
C PRO A 238 -18.82 -13.14 -1.79
N PHE A 239 -17.81 -12.54 -1.13
CA PHE A 239 -16.93 -11.52 -1.72
C PHE A 239 -16.27 -11.94 -3.04
N LEU A 240 -15.88 -13.21 -3.14
CA LEU A 240 -15.16 -13.71 -4.32
C LEU A 240 -16.03 -13.63 -5.58
N LYS A 241 -17.35 -13.77 -5.41
CA LYS A 241 -18.35 -13.75 -6.49
C LYS A 241 -18.81 -12.33 -6.88
N MET A 242 -18.37 -11.30 -6.15
CA MET A 242 -18.74 -9.91 -6.47
C MET A 242 -17.97 -9.41 -7.70
N ASN A 243 -18.65 -8.71 -8.60
CA ASN A 243 -18.01 -8.02 -9.72
C ASN A 243 -17.23 -6.77 -9.23
N PRO A 244 -16.08 -6.42 -9.82
CA PRO A 244 -15.45 -5.12 -9.64
C PRO A 244 -16.36 -3.96 -10.12
N PRO A 245 -16.23 -2.73 -9.58
CA PRO A 245 -15.28 -2.33 -8.53
C PRO A 245 -15.68 -2.87 -7.16
N LYS A 246 -14.70 -3.39 -6.40
CA LYS A 246 -14.92 -3.94 -5.07
C LYS A 246 -13.73 -3.73 -4.16
N SER A 247 -14.02 -3.55 -2.88
CA SER A 247 -13.04 -3.43 -1.80
C SER A 247 -13.49 -4.26 -0.59
N THR A 248 -12.54 -4.62 0.27
CA THR A 248 -12.77 -5.39 1.50
C THR A 248 -11.68 -5.08 2.54
N GLY A 249 -11.79 -5.68 3.71
CA GLY A 249 -10.94 -5.42 4.84
C GLY A 249 -11.16 -6.40 5.98
N ARG A 250 -10.76 -5.94 7.17
CA ARG A 250 -10.86 -6.72 8.43
C ARG A 250 -12.32 -7.05 8.78
N GLU A 251 -13.27 -6.29 8.27
CA GLU A 251 -14.71 -6.53 8.46
C GLU A 251 -15.20 -7.82 7.80
N GLN A 252 -14.50 -8.35 6.80
CA GLN A 252 -14.84 -9.64 6.17
C GLN A 252 -13.83 -10.75 6.46
N PHE A 253 -12.54 -10.41 6.53
CA PHE A 253 -11.45 -11.39 6.67
C PHE A 253 -10.61 -11.21 7.94
N GLY A 254 -11.20 -10.57 8.97
CA GLY A 254 -10.54 -10.34 10.26
C GLY A 254 -10.73 -11.47 11.27
N GLU A 255 -10.63 -11.10 12.55
CA GLU A 255 -10.63 -12.03 13.69
C GLU A 255 -11.86 -12.95 13.75
N GLU A 256 -13.05 -12.43 13.42
CA GLU A 256 -14.27 -13.23 13.43
C GLU A 256 -14.22 -14.37 12.41
N PHE A 257 -13.79 -14.08 11.18
CA PHE A 257 -13.60 -15.07 10.12
C PHE A 257 -12.60 -16.16 10.54
N VAL A 258 -11.46 -15.76 11.11
CA VAL A 258 -10.42 -16.68 11.58
C VAL A 258 -10.93 -17.53 12.75
N SER A 259 -11.66 -16.93 13.68
CA SER A 259 -12.24 -17.62 14.84
C SER A 259 -13.25 -18.69 14.41
N GLU A 260 -14.14 -18.37 13.47
CA GLU A 260 -15.10 -19.34 12.92
C GLU A 260 -14.38 -20.47 12.19
N LEU A 261 -13.40 -20.13 11.33
CA LEU A 261 -12.62 -21.12 10.57
C LEU A 261 -11.90 -22.10 11.51
N LEU A 262 -11.16 -21.59 12.50
CA LEU A 262 -10.41 -22.43 13.44
C LEU A 262 -11.34 -23.30 14.30
N LYS A 263 -12.47 -22.75 14.77
CA LYS A 263 -13.45 -23.52 15.53
C LYS A 263 -14.08 -24.64 14.69
N ARG A 264 -14.45 -24.33 13.45
CA ARG A 264 -15.11 -25.29 12.55
C ARG A 264 -14.21 -26.44 12.14
N PHE A 265 -12.92 -26.18 12.00
CA PHE A 265 -11.94 -27.12 11.45
C PHE A 265 -10.87 -27.54 12.47
N GLU A 266 -11.17 -27.44 13.77
CA GLU A 266 -10.26 -27.75 14.89
C GLU A 266 -9.72 -29.19 14.88
N LYS A 267 -10.40 -30.11 14.19
CA LYS A 267 -9.98 -31.51 14.02
C LYS A 267 -8.69 -31.66 13.18
N HIS A 268 -8.31 -30.64 12.42
CA HIS A 268 -7.14 -30.67 11.53
C HIS A 268 -5.88 -30.19 12.21
N GLY A 269 -4.73 -30.70 11.76
CA GLY A 269 -3.42 -30.26 12.23
C GLY A 269 -3.18 -28.76 11.96
N LYS A 270 -2.44 -28.10 12.86
CA LYS A 270 -2.19 -26.66 12.79
C LYS A 270 -1.47 -26.26 11.50
N GLU A 271 -0.51 -27.08 11.07
CA GLU A 271 0.25 -26.89 9.84
C GLU A 271 -0.67 -26.97 8.61
N ASN A 272 -1.63 -27.90 8.61
CA ASN A 272 -2.60 -28.05 7.53
C ASN A 272 -3.56 -26.85 7.47
N LEU A 273 -4.00 -26.33 8.62
CA LEU A 273 -4.79 -25.11 8.71
C LEU A 273 -4.05 -23.93 8.10
N LEU A 274 -2.81 -23.68 8.52
CA LEU A 274 -1.99 -22.58 8.00
C LEU A 274 -1.68 -22.72 6.51
N THR A 275 -1.34 -23.94 6.06
CA THR A 275 -1.12 -24.26 4.64
C THR A 275 -2.37 -23.97 3.82
N THR A 276 -3.55 -24.33 4.35
CA THR A 276 -4.82 -24.15 3.63
C THR A 276 -5.25 -22.69 3.57
N VAL A 277 -5.08 -21.89 4.62
CA VAL A 277 -5.37 -20.45 4.54
C VAL A 277 -4.36 -19.70 3.66
N THR A 278 -3.11 -20.17 3.58
CA THR A 278 -2.13 -19.65 2.61
C THR A 278 -2.57 -19.98 1.17
N MET A 279 -3.02 -21.21 0.93
CA MET A 279 -3.58 -21.62 -0.37
C MET A 279 -4.87 -20.85 -0.70
N PHE A 280 -5.68 -20.50 0.31
CA PHE A 280 -6.86 -19.66 0.13
C PHE A 280 -6.48 -18.29 -0.44
N THR A 281 -5.49 -17.61 0.16
CA THR A 281 -4.98 -16.33 -0.39
C THR A 281 -4.53 -16.48 -1.85
N ALA A 282 -3.74 -17.51 -2.16
CA ALA A 282 -3.29 -17.79 -3.53
C ALA A 282 -4.47 -18.04 -4.49
N SER A 283 -5.40 -18.90 -4.10
CA SER A 283 -6.56 -19.30 -4.89
C SER A 283 -7.51 -18.13 -5.12
N SER A 284 -7.65 -17.25 -4.13
CA SER A 284 -8.42 -16.02 -4.23
C SER A 284 -7.84 -15.11 -5.31
N ILE A 285 -6.53 -14.85 -5.29
CA ILE A 285 -5.85 -14.04 -6.34
C ILE A 285 -6.07 -14.65 -7.73
N VAL A 286 -5.77 -15.94 -7.88
CA VAL A 286 -5.86 -16.65 -9.16
C VAL A 286 -7.29 -16.67 -9.70
N HIS A 287 -8.28 -16.90 -8.83
CA HIS A 287 -9.69 -16.87 -9.20
C HIS A 287 -10.08 -15.51 -9.78
N HIS A 288 -9.70 -14.42 -9.12
CA HIS A 288 -10.02 -13.08 -9.61
C HIS A 288 -9.36 -12.75 -10.95
N TYR A 289 -8.15 -13.24 -11.17
CA TYR A 289 -7.47 -13.04 -12.46
C TYR A 289 -8.25 -13.74 -13.57
N LYS A 290 -8.60 -15.01 -13.35
CA LYS A 290 -9.30 -15.84 -14.34
C LYS A 290 -10.72 -15.35 -14.63
N GLU A 291 -11.45 -14.87 -13.62
CA GLU A 291 -12.84 -14.45 -13.82
C GLU A 291 -12.98 -13.01 -14.31
N PHE A 292 -12.14 -12.08 -13.82
CA PHE A 292 -12.38 -10.64 -14.00
C PHE A 292 -11.34 -9.91 -14.83
N ILE A 293 -10.19 -10.54 -15.14
CA ILE A 293 -9.08 -9.88 -15.83
C ILE A 293 -8.75 -10.57 -17.15
N LEU A 294 -8.30 -11.83 -17.10
CA LEU A 294 -7.83 -12.60 -18.25
C LEU A 294 -8.86 -12.74 -19.39
N PRO A 295 -10.19 -12.75 -19.14
CA PRO A 295 -11.17 -12.73 -20.23
C PRO A 295 -11.21 -11.41 -21.03
N TYR A 296 -10.67 -10.31 -20.47
CA TYR A 296 -10.80 -8.96 -21.02
C TYR A 296 -9.46 -8.30 -21.34
N TYR A 297 -8.36 -8.83 -20.80
CA TYR A 297 -6.99 -8.32 -20.91
C TYR A 297 -6.03 -9.47 -21.20
N GLU A 298 -5.20 -9.31 -22.24
CA GLU A 298 -4.00 -10.12 -22.38
C GLU A 298 -2.95 -9.61 -21.40
N ILE A 299 -2.43 -10.49 -20.54
CA ILE A 299 -1.47 -10.15 -19.49
C ILE A 299 -0.14 -10.84 -19.79
N ASP A 300 0.93 -10.05 -19.90
CA ASP A 300 2.28 -10.55 -20.17
C ASP A 300 3.04 -10.84 -18.88
N GLU A 301 2.87 -10.01 -17.84
CA GLU A 301 3.62 -10.12 -16.60
C GLU A 301 2.74 -9.87 -15.37
N VAL A 302 2.98 -10.64 -14.31
CA VAL A 302 2.43 -10.44 -12.97
C VAL A 302 3.59 -10.10 -12.06
N ILE A 303 3.50 -8.97 -11.38
CA ILE A 303 4.50 -8.47 -10.44
C ILE A 303 3.87 -8.48 -9.05
N LEU A 304 4.35 -9.39 -8.21
CA LEU A 304 3.91 -9.54 -6.83
C LEU A 304 4.72 -8.58 -5.93
N GLY A 305 4.03 -7.86 -5.05
CA GLY A 305 4.63 -6.96 -4.09
C GLY A 305 3.94 -7.02 -2.73
N GLY A 306 4.38 -6.18 -1.80
CA GLY A 306 3.94 -6.20 -0.41
C GLY A 306 4.51 -7.38 0.37
N GLY A 307 4.26 -7.44 1.68
CA GLY A 307 4.88 -8.42 2.58
C GLY A 307 4.65 -9.89 2.17
N GLY A 308 3.52 -10.20 1.53
CA GLY A 308 3.20 -11.55 1.06
C GLY A 308 4.08 -12.03 -0.10
N SER A 309 4.73 -11.12 -0.84
CA SER A 309 5.71 -11.49 -1.87
C SER A 309 6.96 -12.18 -1.30
N TYR A 310 7.29 -11.95 -0.02
CA TYR A 310 8.37 -12.66 0.69
C TYR A 310 7.97 -14.06 1.19
N ASN A 311 6.67 -14.40 1.18
CA ASN A 311 6.20 -15.74 1.47
C ASN A 311 6.38 -16.64 0.23
N ARG A 312 7.51 -17.36 0.18
CA ARG A 312 7.87 -18.21 -0.98
C ARG A 312 6.83 -19.27 -1.29
N THR A 313 6.20 -19.83 -0.25
CA THR A 313 5.13 -20.83 -0.39
C THR A 313 3.90 -20.21 -1.07
N LEU A 314 3.49 -19.02 -0.64
CA LEU A 314 2.39 -18.29 -1.29
C LEU A 314 2.70 -17.97 -2.76
N VAL A 315 3.89 -17.46 -3.05
CA VAL A 315 4.33 -17.17 -4.42
C VAL A 315 4.33 -18.43 -5.29
N GLU A 316 4.81 -19.56 -4.76
CA GLU A 316 4.78 -20.85 -5.47
C GLU A 316 3.35 -21.34 -5.73
N MET A 317 2.44 -21.19 -4.77
CA MET A 317 1.02 -21.51 -4.94
C MET A 317 0.36 -20.65 -6.04
N ILE A 318 0.66 -19.35 -6.08
CA ILE A 318 0.17 -18.44 -7.15
C ILE A 318 0.73 -18.87 -8.51
N ARG A 319 2.04 -19.13 -8.60
CA ARG A 319 2.69 -19.63 -9.82
C ARG A 319 2.05 -20.92 -10.32
N ASN A 320 1.78 -21.86 -9.43
CA ASN A 320 1.12 -23.11 -9.77
C ASN A 320 -0.33 -22.89 -10.27
N GLY A 321 -1.07 -21.93 -9.70
CA GLY A 321 -2.43 -21.61 -10.15
C GLY A 321 -2.51 -20.94 -11.52
N LEU A 322 -1.43 -20.27 -11.94
CA LEU A 322 -1.30 -19.60 -13.24
C LEU A 322 -0.41 -20.35 -14.24
N LYS A 323 0.00 -21.60 -13.95
CA LYS A 323 0.94 -22.37 -14.77
C LYS A 323 0.51 -22.59 -16.24
N GLU A 324 -0.79 -22.51 -16.50
CA GLU A 324 -1.38 -22.69 -17.84
C GLU A 324 -1.51 -21.36 -18.59
N GLU A 325 -1.35 -20.24 -17.89
CA GLU A 325 -1.41 -18.90 -18.45
C GLU A 325 -0.06 -18.49 -19.03
N LYS A 326 -0.07 -17.68 -20.09
CA LYS A 326 1.15 -17.22 -20.79
C LYS A 326 1.73 -15.94 -20.17
N CYS A 327 1.74 -15.84 -18.84
CA CYS A 327 2.29 -14.69 -18.14
C CYS A 327 3.53 -15.06 -17.32
N ALA A 328 4.54 -14.18 -17.33
CA ALA A 328 5.69 -14.30 -16.46
C ALA A 328 5.36 -13.76 -15.05
N ILE A 329 5.87 -14.41 -14.00
CA ILE A 329 5.56 -14.03 -12.61
C ILE A 329 6.83 -13.65 -11.86
N PHE A 330 6.90 -12.39 -11.50
CA PHE A 330 8.00 -11.75 -10.79
C PHE A 330 7.57 -11.30 -9.40
N ILE A 331 8.53 -11.16 -8.49
CA ILE A 331 8.38 -10.23 -7.36
C ILE A 331 8.97 -8.87 -7.77
N GLN A 332 8.64 -7.80 -7.03
CA GLN A 332 9.19 -6.46 -7.23
C GLN A 332 10.72 -6.45 -7.34
N GLU A 333 11.37 -7.24 -6.48
CA GLU A 333 12.81 -7.33 -6.38
C GLU A 333 13.44 -7.97 -7.62
N ASP A 334 12.73 -8.87 -8.32
CA ASP A 334 13.21 -9.50 -9.56
C ASP A 334 13.39 -8.49 -10.70
N ILE A 335 12.67 -7.35 -10.65
CA ILE A 335 12.71 -6.29 -11.67
C ILE A 335 13.42 -5.03 -11.19
N GLY A 336 14.14 -5.11 -10.05
CA GLY A 336 14.96 -4.03 -9.52
C GLY A 336 14.19 -2.98 -8.70
N TYR A 337 12.92 -3.23 -8.37
CA TYR A 337 12.16 -2.39 -7.46
C TYR A 337 12.12 -2.96 -6.04
N SER A 338 11.70 -2.15 -5.07
CA SER A 338 11.55 -2.56 -3.68
C SER A 338 10.09 -2.48 -3.27
N SER A 339 9.56 -3.60 -2.74
CA SER A 339 8.22 -3.62 -2.16
C SER A 339 8.08 -2.66 -0.98
N GLU A 340 9.15 -2.49 -0.18
CA GLU A 340 9.18 -1.62 0.99
C GLU A 340 9.22 -0.13 0.59
N ALA A 341 9.98 0.21 -0.46
CA ALA A 341 10.14 1.59 -0.89
C ALA A 341 8.95 2.13 -1.71
N LYS A 342 8.12 1.25 -2.28
CA LYS A 342 7.10 1.58 -3.27
C LYS A 342 6.18 2.72 -2.84
N GLU A 343 5.63 2.68 -1.62
CA GLU A 343 4.70 3.71 -1.16
C GLU A 343 5.41 5.05 -0.93
N ALA A 344 6.62 5.03 -0.35
CA ALA A 344 7.42 6.24 -0.18
C ALA A 344 7.79 6.87 -1.55
N ILE A 345 8.20 6.06 -2.53
CA ILE A 345 8.43 6.51 -3.92
C ILE A 345 7.17 7.14 -4.51
N ALA A 346 5.99 6.56 -4.25
CA ALA A 346 4.73 7.11 -4.72
C ALA A 346 4.53 8.55 -4.24
N PHE A 347 4.80 8.86 -2.96
CA PHE A 347 4.67 10.23 -2.45
C PHE A 347 5.71 11.21 -2.99
N ALA A 348 6.90 10.75 -3.36
CA ALA A 348 7.85 11.57 -4.11
C ALA A 348 7.34 11.90 -5.53
N ILE A 349 6.76 10.93 -6.22
CA ILE A 349 6.13 11.12 -7.54
C ILE A 349 4.94 12.08 -7.44
N LEU A 350 4.06 11.90 -6.46
CA LEU A 350 2.90 12.79 -6.27
C LEU A 350 3.37 14.23 -5.98
N ALA A 351 4.44 14.41 -5.21
CA ALA A 351 5.03 15.73 -5.00
C ALA A 351 5.56 16.36 -6.30
N ASN A 352 6.23 15.58 -7.15
CA ASN A 352 6.66 16.04 -8.48
C ASN A 352 5.47 16.54 -9.32
N GLU A 353 4.36 15.80 -9.33
CA GLU A 353 3.17 16.19 -10.08
C GLU A 353 2.51 17.45 -9.52
N THR A 354 2.37 17.56 -8.20
CA THR A 354 1.84 18.77 -7.56
C THR A 354 2.69 20.00 -7.87
N HIS A 355 4.01 19.86 -7.82
CA HIS A 355 4.95 20.93 -8.16
C HIS A 355 4.73 21.44 -9.61
N HIS A 356 4.52 20.52 -10.54
CA HIS A 356 4.26 20.82 -11.95
C HIS A 356 2.79 21.09 -12.27
N ARG A 357 1.89 21.04 -11.27
CA ARG A 357 0.43 21.23 -11.41
C ARG A 357 -0.25 20.18 -12.28
N ASN A 358 0.29 18.98 -12.31
CA ASN A 358 -0.32 17.84 -12.98
C ASN A 358 -1.28 17.12 -12.02
N PRO A 359 -2.43 16.62 -12.52
CA PRO A 359 -3.32 15.80 -11.71
C PRO A 359 -2.70 14.42 -11.46
N SER A 360 -2.90 13.89 -10.26
CA SER A 360 -2.25 12.64 -9.83
C SER A 360 -3.15 11.70 -9.02
N ASN A 361 -4.46 11.97 -8.97
CA ASN A 361 -5.44 10.94 -8.60
C ASN A 361 -5.87 10.12 -9.83
N VAL A 362 -6.39 8.93 -9.57
CA VAL A 362 -6.99 8.06 -10.58
C VAL A 362 -8.49 7.96 -10.28
N PRO A 363 -9.36 8.71 -10.99
CA PRO A 363 -10.81 8.71 -10.77
C PRO A 363 -11.45 7.32 -10.76
N SER A 364 -10.99 6.41 -11.62
CA SER A 364 -11.48 5.03 -11.66
C SER A 364 -11.09 4.21 -10.43
N ALA A 365 -10.07 4.62 -9.67
CA ALA A 365 -9.66 3.98 -8.44
C ALA A 365 -10.32 4.61 -7.20
N THR A 366 -10.38 5.95 -7.15
CA THR A 366 -10.85 6.67 -5.95
C THR A 366 -12.34 6.98 -5.97
N GLY A 367 -12.99 6.95 -7.13
CA GLY A 367 -14.37 7.40 -7.32
C GLY A 367 -14.54 8.91 -7.46
N ALA A 368 -13.44 9.68 -7.55
CA ALA A 368 -13.51 11.11 -7.83
C ALA A 368 -14.19 11.41 -9.16
N LYS A 369 -14.87 12.56 -9.26
CA LYS A 369 -15.61 12.95 -10.48
C LYS A 369 -14.70 13.36 -11.63
N GLN A 370 -13.47 13.78 -11.32
CA GLN A 370 -12.50 14.27 -12.29
C GLN A 370 -11.08 14.11 -11.73
N SER A 371 -10.10 14.16 -12.63
CA SER A 371 -8.68 14.24 -12.25
C SER A 371 -8.36 15.61 -11.66
N VAL A 372 -7.63 15.64 -10.55
CA VAL A 372 -7.29 16.84 -9.78
C VAL A 372 -5.83 16.80 -9.31
N VAL A 373 -5.24 18.00 -9.16
CA VAL A 373 -3.90 18.17 -8.57
C VAL A 373 -4.01 17.90 -7.07
N LEU A 374 -3.21 16.97 -6.57
CA LEU A 374 -3.22 16.61 -5.15
C LEU A 374 -2.26 17.50 -4.35
N GLY A 375 -2.44 17.51 -3.03
CA GLY A 375 -1.48 18.06 -2.07
C GLY A 375 -1.42 19.58 -1.94
N ASN A 376 -0.72 20.02 -0.88
CA ASN A 376 -0.54 21.40 -0.48
C ASN A 376 0.95 21.72 -0.44
N ILE A 377 1.35 22.91 -0.91
CA ILE A 377 2.75 23.35 -0.92
C ILE A 377 3.05 24.21 0.32
N THR A 378 4.09 23.85 1.06
CA THR A 378 4.66 24.61 2.17
C THR A 378 6.10 24.98 1.85
N PHE A 379 6.38 26.28 1.76
CA PHE A 379 7.72 26.79 1.46
C PHE A 379 8.61 26.81 2.72
N PRO A 380 9.93 26.61 2.57
CA PRO A 380 10.88 26.75 3.68
C PRO A 380 11.04 28.23 4.09
N PRO A 381 11.61 28.50 5.29
CA PRO A 381 11.94 29.86 5.71
C PRO A 381 12.98 30.49 4.78
N ILE A 382 12.94 31.82 4.65
CA ILE A 382 14.01 32.57 4.00
C ILE A 382 15.16 32.72 5.01
N ARG A 383 16.31 32.09 4.74
CA ARG A 383 17.50 32.12 5.61
C ARG A 383 18.61 33.01 5.06
#